data_AF-D6K774-F1
#
_entry.id   AF-D6K774-F1
#
_cell.length_a   1.000
_cell.length_b   1.000
_cell.length_c   1.000
_cell.angle_alpha   90.00
_cell.angle_beta   90.00
_cell.angle_gamma   90.00
#
_symmetry.space_group_name_H-M   'P 1'
#
loop_
_entity.id
_entity.type
_entity.pdbx_description
1 polymer ?
#
loop_
_entity_poly.entity_id
_entity_poly.type
_entity_poly.pdbx_seq_one_letter_code
_entity_poly.pdbx_strand_id
1 'polypeptide(L)'
;MSAEGVSIWLDDLSRRRIDSGNLAGLVENKHVVGVTTNPSIFQAAIGSGDGYEEQLADLAVRGVTVEEAVRMMTTADVRAAADVLRPVYEATGGRDGRVSIEVDPRLAHATTATVAEARQLAWLVDRPNVMIKIPATRAGLPAITEVVGAGISVNVTLIFSLERYREVMDAYLAGLEKARAAGRGPVADPLGGLVLRLPGRLRDRQAADRAGHRGGAGAQRAGRPWPTRGSPTRRTSRCSARRTVRRRPVSASPRSRAPGPTRSVRCGRPPG
;
A
#
# COMPACT_ATOMS: atom_id res chain seq x y z
N MET A 1 2.01 -1.55 21.39
CA MET A 1 2.52 -1.23 20.03
C MET A 1 1.63 -0.26 19.26
N SER A 2 0.30 -0.26 19.45
CA SER A 2 -0.63 0.73 18.87
C SER A 2 -0.41 2.17 19.37
N ALA A 3 0.20 2.34 20.56
CA ALA A 3 0.48 3.65 21.18
C ALA A 3 1.48 4.53 20.41
N GLU A 4 2.32 3.97 19.53
CA GLU A 4 3.29 4.76 18.74
C GLU A 4 2.75 5.23 17.39
N GLY A 5 1.48 4.97 17.09
CA GLY A 5 0.93 5.27 15.77
C GLY A 5 1.52 4.36 14.69
N VAL A 6 1.70 3.07 14.99
CA VAL A 6 2.03 2.00 14.02
C VAL A 6 0.85 1.00 13.94
N SER A 7 0.40 0.70 12.73
CA SER A 7 -0.69 -0.26 12.47
C SER A 7 -0.11 -1.58 12.01
N ILE A 8 -0.62 -2.69 12.54
CA ILE A 8 -0.18 -4.03 12.18
C ILE A 8 -1.05 -4.52 11.03
N TRP A 9 -0.42 -4.82 9.90
CA TRP A 9 -1.09 -5.31 8.71
C TRP A 9 -0.60 -6.73 8.42
N LEU A 10 -1.53 -7.60 8.04
CA LEU A 10 -1.23 -8.95 7.59
C LEU A 10 -0.80 -8.91 6.12
N ASP A 11 0.36 -9.49 5.80
CA ASP A 11 0.91 -9.62 4.44
C ASP A 11 0.65 -11.04 3.90
N ASP A 12 -0.61 -11.48 4.01
CA ASP A 12 -1.11 -12.79 3.60
C ASP A 12 -2.65 -12.77 3.52
N LEU A 13 -3.23 -13.54 2.60
CA LEU A 13 -4.67 -13.75 2.49
C LEU A 13 -4.96 -15.05 1.73
N SER A 14 -5.82 -15.89 2.29
CA SER A 14 -6.38 -17.07 1.63
C SER A 14 -7.84 -17.24 2.01
N ARG A 15 -8.62 -17.89 1.14
CA ARG A 15 -10.02 -18.19 1.41
C ARG A 15 -10.22 -18.96 2.71
N ARG A 16 -9.45 -20.03 2.92
CA ARG A 16 -9.45 -20.80 4.16
C ARG A 16 -9.26 -19.93 5.42
N ARG A 17 -8.39 -18.91 5.36
CA ARG A 17 -8.17 -18.00 6.50
C ARG A 17 -9.41 -17.15 6.81
N ILE A 18 -10.18 -16.79 5.79
CA ILE A 18 -11.41 -16.03 5.93
C ILE A 18 -12.49 -16.96 6.51
N ASP A 19 -12.75 -18.08 5.85
CA ASP A 19 -13.88 -18.97 6.15
C ASP A 19 -13.74 -19.68 7.50
N SER A 20 -12.52 -20.00 7.91
CA SER A 20 -12.25 -20.57 9.25
C SER A 20 -12.42 -19.58 10.40
N GLY A 21 -12.71 -18.30 10.13
CA GLY A 21 -12.75 -17.24 11.13
C GLY A 21 -11.36 -16.83 11.64
N ASN A 22 -10.28 -17.39 11.09
CA ASN A 22 -8.92 -17.07 11.53
C ASN A 22 -8.59 -15.58 11.34
N LEU A 23 -8.99 -14.96 10.22
CA LEU A 23 -8.78 -13.53 10.01
C LEU A 23 -9.50 -12.69 11.08
N ALA A 24 -10.74 -13.02 11.42
CA ALA A 24 -11.49 -12.34 12.47
C ALA A 24 -10.79 -12.49 13.83
N GLY A 25 -10.31 -13.71 14.15
CA GLY A 25 -9.55 -13.96 15.37
C GLY A 25 -8.23 -13.17 15.44
N LEU A 26 -7.55 -12.93 14.31
CA LEU A 26 -6.35 -12.08 14.26
C LEU A 26 -6.68 -10.59 14.49
N VAL A 27 -7.81 -10.12 13.98
CA VAL A 27 -8.29 -8.76 14.21
C VAL A 27 -8.55 -8.54 15.70
N GLU A 28 -9.32 -9.45 16.32
CA GLU A 28 -9.72 -9.37 17.72
C GLU A 28 -8.54 -9.55 18.68
N ASN A 29 -7.73 -10.60 18.48
CA ASN A 29 -6.78 -11.07 19.49
C ASN A 29 -5.33 -10.65 19.24
N LYS A 30 -5.00 -10.19 18.03
CA LYS A 30 -3.62 -9.85 17.62
C LYS A 30 -3.47 -8.43 17.09
N HIS A 31 -4.50 -7.60 17.22
CA HIS A 31 -4.52 -6.21 16.77
C HIS A 31 -4.15 -6.03 15.29
N VAL A 32 -4.48 -7.02 14.44
CA VAL A 32 -4.37 -6.86 12.99
C VAL A 32 -5.45 -5.90 12.53
N VAL A 33 -5.07 -4.84 11.83
CA VAL A 33 -5.99 -3.77 11.42
C VAL A 33 -5.96 -3.49 9.93
N GLY A 34 -5.37 -4.37 9.15
CA GLY A 34 -5.38 -4.31 7.69
C GLY A 34 -4.77 -5.55 7.06
N VAL A 35 -5.07 -5.75 5.79
CA VAL A 35 -4.55 -6.86 4.98
C VAL A 35 -3.98 -6.29 3.68
N THR A 36 -2.86 -6.84 3.24
CA THR A 36 -2.33 -6.58 1.91
C THR A 36 -2.13 -7.90 1.18
N THR A 37 -2.49 -7.91 -0.10
CA THR A 37 -2.22 -9.01 -1.01
C THR A 37 -1.13 -8.63 -2.02
N ASN A 38 -0.72 -9.61 -2.81
CA ASN A 38 0.10 -9.48 -4.01
C ASN A 38 -0.10 -10.76 -4.85
N PRO A 39 0.31 -10.78 -6.13
CA PRO A 39 0.12 -11.94 -7.00
C PRO A 39 0.69 -13.25 -6.44
N SER A 40 1.85 -13.21 -5.75
CA SER A 40 2.45 -14.42 -5.18
C SER A 40 1.68 -15.01 -3.99
N ILE A 41 1.01 -14.17 -3.19
CA ILE A 41 0.11 -14.61 -2.11
C ILE A 41 -1.05 -15.40 -2.71
N PHE A 42 -1.70 -14.87 -3.74
CA PHE A 42 -2.82 -15.55 -4.39
C PHE A 42 -2.39 -16.78 -5.18
N GLN A 43 -1.23 -16.74 -5.83
CA GLN A 43 -0.66 -17.91 -6.49
C GLN A 43 -0.48 -19.06 -5.49
N ALA A 44 0.04 -18.78 -4.30
CA ALA A 44 0.20 -19.80 -3.26
C ALA A 44 -1.15 -20.29 -2.72
N ALA A 45 -2.10 -19.39 -2.46
CA ALA A 45 -3.43 -19.74 -1.95
C ALA A 45 -4.22 -20.59 -2.95
N ILE A 46 -4.37 -20.11 -4.19
CA ILE A 46 -5.11 -20.81 -5.25
C ILE A 46 -4.38 -22.10 -5.65
N GLY A 47 -3.04 -22.07 -5.74
CA GLY A 47 -2.23 -23.24 -6.10
C GLY A 47 -2.28 -24.37 -5.06
N SER A 48 -2.67 -24.08 -3.81
CA SER A 48 -2.90 -25.13 -2.80
C SER A 48 -4.22 -25.87 -2.97
N GLY A 49 -5.15 -25.34 -3.77
CA GLY A 49 -6.48 -25.93 -4.01
C GLY A 49 -7.51 -25.63 -2.92
N ASP A 50 -7.10 -25.64 -1.64
CA ASP A 50 -7.98 -25.55 -0.47
C ASP A 50 -9.01 -24.39 -0.53
N GLY A 51 -10.28 -24.73 -0.78
CA GLY A 51 -11.43 -23.82 -0.76
C GLY A 51 -11.81 -23.20 -2.12
N TYR A 52 -11.04 -23.49 -3.17
CA TYR A 52 -11.29 -22.94 -4.52
C TYR A 52 -11.96 -23.95 -5.46
N GLU A 53 -12.12 -25.21 -5.05
CA GLU A 53 -12.46 -26.35 -5.92
C GLU A 53 -13.80 -26.17 -6.62
N GLU A 54 -14.85 -25.85 -5.87
CA GLU A 54 -16.20 -25.66 -6.42
C GLU A 54 -16.24 -24.48 -7.40
N GLN A 55 -15.68 -23.34 -7.00
CA GLN A 55 -15.64 -22.16 -7.86
C GLN A 55 -14.81 -22.40 -9.13
N LEU A 56 -13.70 -23.13 -9.03
CA LEU A 56 -12.89 -23.51 -10.20
C LEU A 56 -13.65 -24.42 -11.15
N ALA A 57 -14.40 -25.39 -10.61
CA ALA A 57 -15.25 -26.26 -11.42
C ALA A 57 -16.33 -25.46 -12.18
N ASP A 58 -17.02 -24.56 -11.50
CA ASP A 58 -18.03 -23.69 -12.12
C ASP A 58 -17.45 -22.79 -13.22
N LEU A 59 -16.28 -22.19 -12.96
CA LEU A 59 -15.61 -21.33 -13.93
C LEU A 59 -15.12 -22.12 -15.16
N ALA A 60 -14.67 -23.35 -14.95
CA ALA A 60 -14.27 -24.25 -16.03
C ALA A 60 -15.47 -24.64 -16.91
N VAL A 61 -16.61 -25.00 -16.31
CA VAL A 61 -17.85 -25.31 -17.06
C VAL A 61 -18.31 -24.11 -17.87
N ARG A 62 -18.14 -22.89 -17.36
CA ARG A 62 -18.49 -21.65 -18.04
C ARG A 62 -17.49 -21.21 -19.11
N GLY A 63 -16.35 -21.89 -19.26
CA GLY A 63 -15.31 -21.54 -20.23
C GLY A 63 -14.63 -20.20 -19.94
N VAL A 64 -14.57 -19.78 -18.66
CA VAL A 64 -13.92 -18.53 -18.26
C VAL A 64 -12.41 -18.65 -18.45
N THR A 65 -11.77 -17.59 -18.95
CA THR A 65 -10.31 -17.57 -19.13
C THR A 65 -9.58 -17.67 -17.79
N VAL A 66 -8.33 -18.15 -17.80
CA VAL A 66 -7.54 -18.28 -16.56
C VAL A 66 -7.36 -16.92 -15.88
N GLU A 67 -7.07 -15.87 -16.65
CA GLU A 67 -6.91 -14.51 -16.14
C GLU A 67 -8.18 -13.98 -15.48
N GLU A 68 -9.35 -14.22 -16.08
CA GLU A 68 -10.63 -13.82 -15.51
C GLU A 68 -10.98 -14.65 -14.28
N ALA A 69 -10.73 -15.96 -14.29
CA ALA A 69 -10.94 -16.83 -13.14
C ALA A 69 -10.11 -16.37 -11.93
N VAL A 70 -8.82 -16.08 -12.12
CA VAL A 70 -7.96 -15.53 -11.07
C VAL A 70 -8.51 -14.19 -10.58
N ARG A 71 -8.90 -13.28 -11.48
CA ARG A 71 -9.48 -11.99 -11.08
C ARG A 71 -10.76 -12.18 -10.26
N MET A 72 -11.66 -13.06 -10.67
CA MET A 72 -12.92 -13.34 -9.95
C MET A 72 -12.68 -13.93 -8.57
N MET A 73 -11.79 -14.91 -8.45
CA MET A 73 -11.46 -15.54 -7.16
C MET A 73 -10.81 -14.53 -6.21
N THR A 74 -9.79 -13.81 -6.67
CA THR A 74 -9.04 -12.88 -5.83
C THR A 74 -9.87 -11.67 -5.38
N THR A 75 -10.74 -11.14 -6.26
CA THR A 75 -11.66 -10.06 -5.88
C THR A 75 -12.75 -10.52 -4.91
N ALA A 76 -13.25 -11.76 -5.04
CA ALA A 76 -14.18 -12.35 -4.08
C ALA A 76 -13.54 -12.49 -2.69
N ASP A 77 -12.32 -13.01 -2.61
CA ASP A 77 -11.60 -13.16 -1.33
C ASP A 77 -11.30 -11.79 -0.70
N VAL A 78 -10.91 -10.79 -1.50
CA VAL A 78 -10.67 -9.42 -1.01
C VAL A 78 -11.95 -8.77 -0.52
N ARG A 79 -13.09 -8.99 -1.20
CA ARG A 79 -14.41 -8.51 -0.74
C ARG A 79 -14.77 -9.12 0.60
N ALA A 80 -14.62 -10.44 0.75
CA ALA A 80 -14.92 -11.13 2.01
C ALA A 80 -13.99 -10.67 3.16
N ALA A 81 -12.69 -10.51 2.89
CA ALA A 81 -11.76 -9.95 3.86
C ALA A 81 -12.08 -8.49 4.23
N ALA A 82 -12.56 -7.70 3.27
CA ALA A 82 -13.00 -6.33 3.52
C ALA A 82 -14.25 -6.29 4.42
N ASP A 83 -15.15 -7.27 4.29
CA ASP A 83 -16.30 -7.43 5.19
C ASP A 83 -15.86 -7.77 6.62
N VAL A 84 -14.89 -8.67 6.80
CA VAL A 84 -14.31 -8.97 8.12
C VAL A 84 -13.67 -7.74 8.77
N LEU A 85 -13.00 -6.88 7.99
CA LEU A 85 -12.33 -5.68 8.48
C LEU A 85 -13.23 -4.44 8.56
N ARG A 86 -14.50 -4.56 8.14
CA ARG A 86 -15.45 -3.44 8.10
C ARG A 86 -15.69 -2.79 9.48
N PRO A 87 -15.84 -3.54 10.59
CA PRO A 87 -16.00 -2.92 11.90
C PRO A 87 -14.80 -2.04 12.31
N VAL A 88 -13.58 -2.47 11.98
CA VAL A 88 -12.36 -1.70 12.23
C VAL A 88 -12.33 -0.44 11.37
N TYR A 89 -12.75 -0.57 10.10
CA TYR A 89 -12.82 0.56 9.18
C TYR A 89 -13.77 1.64 9.71
N GLU A 90 -14.95 1.26 10.17
CA GLU A 90 -15.95 2.19 10.71
C GLU A 90 -15.50 2.81 12.04
N ALA A 91 -15.03 1.98 12.98
CA ALA A 91 -14.56 2.44 14.29
C ALA A 91 -13.39 3.42 14.22
N THR A 92 -12.59 3.35 13.15
CA THR A 92 -11.41 4.21 12.96
C THR A 92 -11.66 5.37 11.99
N GLY A 93 -12.90 5.58 11.54
CA GLY A 93 -13.23 6.65 10.58
C GLY A 93 -12.53 6.47 9.23
N GLY A 94 -12.31 5.22 8.83
CA GLY A 94 -11.62 4.84 7.60
C GLY A 94 -10.10 4.87 7.65
N ARG A 95 -9.50 5.08 8.83
CA ARG A 95 -8.04 5.08 8.97
C ARG A 95 -7.43 3.69 8.83
N ASP A 96 -8.02 2.70 9.47
CA ASP A 96 -7.60 1.31 9.43
C ASP A 96 -8.74 0.44 8.86
N GLY A 97 -8.69 -0.88 9.02
CA GLY A 97 -9.68 -1.82 8.47
C GLY A 97 -9.59 -1.97 6.94
N ARG A 98 -8.41 -1.72 6.36
CA ARG A 98 -8.21 -1.68 4.91
C ARG A 98 -7.74 -3.01 4.34
N VAL A 99 -8.16 -3.33 3.11
CA VAL A 99 -7.68 -4.50 2.35
C VAL A 99 -7.14 -4.06 1.01
N SER A 100 -5.90 -4.42 0.68
CA SER A 100 -5.29 -4.07 -0.60
C SER A 100 -5.31 -5.22 -1.61
N ILE A 101 -5.64 -4.90 -2.87
CA ILE A 101 -5.51 -5.77 -4.05
C ILE A 101 -4.63 -5.10 -5.10
N GLU A 102 -3.73 -5.85 -5.73
CA GLU A 102 -2.75 -5.32 -6.69
C GLU A 102 -3.23 -5.43 -8.12
N VAL A 103 -2.95 -4.39 -8.92
CA VAL A 103 -3.08 -4.46 -10.39
C VAL A 103 -2.11 -5.51 -10.96
N ASP A 104 -2.37 -5.97 -12.17
CA ASP A 104 -1.48 -6.89 -12.87
C ASP A 104 -0.09 -6.25 -13.04
N PRO A 105 0.99 -6.89 -12.54
CA PRO A 105 2.35 -6.38 -12.69
C PRO A 105 2.77 -6.13 -14.14
N ARG A 106 2.19 -6.84 -15.11
CA ARG A 106 2.46 -6.64 -16.55
C ARG A 106 2.00 -5.27 -17.04
N LEU A 107 1.04 -4.64 -16.35
CA LEU A 107 0.54 -3.30 -16.65
C LEU A 107 1.35 -2.18 -15.99
N ALA A 108 2.40 -2.48 -15.21
CA ALA A 108 3.14 -1.51 -14.42
C ALA A 108 3.75 -0.34 -15.23
N HIS A 109 3.89 -0.48 -16.56
CA HIS A 109 4.39 0.56 -17.47
C HIS A 109 3.32 1.11 -18.43
N ALA A 110 2.06 0.73 -18.26
CA ALA A 110 0.93 1.13 -19.10
C ALA A 110 -0.10 1.93 -18.27
N THR A 111 0.03 3.26 -18.25
CA THR A 111 -0.81 4.16 -17.43
C THR A 111 -2.31 3.92 -17.65
N THR A 112 -2.78 3.97 -18.89
CA THR A 112 -4.21 3.85 -19.22
C THR A 112 -4.77 2.48 -18.82
N ALA A 113 -4.00 1.42 -19.07
CA ALA A 113 -4.39 0.06 -18.71
C ALA A 113 -4.44 -0.12 -17.18
N THR A 114 -3.46 0.42 -16.45
CA THR A 114 -3.44 0.42 -14.97
C THR A 114 -4.67 1.15 -14.40
N VAL A 115 -5.04 2.30 -14.97
CA VAL A 115 -6.22 3.06 -14.51
C VAL A 115 -7.51 2.28 -14.77
N ALA A 116 -7.63 1.65 -15.95
CA ALA A 116 -8.80 0.85 -16.30
C ALA A 116 -8.94 -0.35 -15.36
N GLU A 117 -7.85 -1.09 -15.11
CA GLU A 117 -7.87 -2.23 -14.21
C GLU A 117 -8.13 -1.79 -12.76
N ALA A 118 -7.54 -0.70 -12.29
CA ALA A 118 -7.80 -0.18 -10.94
C ALA A 118 -9.28 0.13 -10.72
N ARG A 119 -9.95 0.73 -11.71
CA ARG A 119 -11.41 0.96 -11.66
C ARG A 119 -12.19 -0.34 -11.67
N GLN A 120 -11.80 -1.29 -12.52
CA GLN A 120 -12.45 -2.60 -12.60
C GLN A 120 -12.32 -3.36 -11.27
N LEU A 121 -11.14 -3.39 -10.66
CA LEU A 121 -10.92 -4.04 -9.36
C LEU A 121 -11.72 -3.37 -8.24
N ALA A 122 -11.76 -2.04 -8.20
CA ALA A 122 -12.56 -1.32 -7.22
C ALA A 122 -14.06 -1.63 -7.37
N TRP A 123 -14.55 -1.67 -8.61
CA TRP A 123 -15.93 -2.04 -8.94
C TRP A 123 -16.24 -3.51 -8.60
N LEU A 124 -15.33 -4.44 -8.92
CA LEU A 124 -15.48 -5.86 -8.60
C LEU A 124 -15.45 -6.12 -7.10
N VAL A 125 -14.63 -5.41 -6.32
CA VAL A 125 -14.63 -5.61 -4.87
C VAL A 125 -15.85 -4.95 -4.22
N ASP A 126 -16.20 -3.73 -4.65
CA ASP A 126 -17.35 -2.96 -4.17
C ASP A 126 -17.41 -2.82 -2.64
N ARG A 127 -16.30 -2.39 -2.04
CA ARG A 127 -16.21 -2.10 -0.60
C ARG A 127 -15.44 -0.81 -0.34
N PRO A 128 -15.90 0.05 0.60
CA PRO A 128 -15.28 1.35 0.83
C PRO A 128 -13.88 1.26 1.44
N ASN A 129 -13.54 0.13 2.05
CA ASN A 129 -12.27 -0.14 2.70
C ASN A 129 -11.26 -0.89 1.80
N VAL A 130 -11.55 -1.07 0.51
CA VAL A 130 -10.56 -1.58 -0.45
C VAL A 130 -9.55 -0.49 -0.82
N MET A 131 -8.30 -0.91 -1.07
CA MET A 131 -7.26 -0.09 -1.66
C MET A 131 -6.68 -0.78 -2.88
N ILE A 132 -6.50 -0.04 -3.98
CA ILE A 132 -5.83 -0.57 -5.16
C ILE A 132 -4.34 -0.33 -5.04
N LYS A 133 -3.56 -1.40 -5.10
CA LYS A 133 -2.12 -1.36 -4.99
C LYS A 133 -1.51 -1.12 -6.37
N ILE A 134 -0.78 -0.02 -6.50
CA ILE A 134 -0.20 0.46 -7.76
C ILE A 134 1.31 0.65 -7.55
N PRO A 135 2.18 0.09 -8.40
CA PRO A 135 3.62 0.27 -8.28
C PRO A 135 4.04 1.70 -8.64
N ALA A 136 5.00 2.25 -7.88
CA ALA A 136 5.56 3.58 -8.09
C ALA A 136 6.54 3.64 -9.28
N THR A 137 6.16 3.10 -10.44
CA THR A 137 6.90 3.33 -11.68
C THR A 137 6.62 4.74 -12.22
N ARG A 138 7.36 5.18 -13.23
CA ARG A 138 7.07 6.46 -13.91
C ARG A 138 5.66 6.49 -14.51
N ALA A 139 5.18 5.37 -15.06
CA ALA A 139 3.83 5.26 -15.61
C ALA A 139 2.76 5.10 -14.51
N GLY A 140 3.14 4.55 -13.35
CA GLY A 140 2.27 4.42 -12.19
C GLY A 140 1.91 5.76 -11.54
N LEU A 141 2.79 6.77 -11.61
CA LEU A 141 2.52 8.10 -11.05
C LEU A 141 1.25 8.77 -11.62
N PRO A 142 1.10 8.96 -12.95
CA PRO A 142 -0.15 9.50 -13.50
C PRO A 142 -1.33 8.57 -13.23
N ALA A 143 -1.14 7.24 -13.17
CA ALA A 143 -2.21 6.32 -12.82
C ALA A 143 -2.72 6.55 -11.38
N ILE A 144 -1.82 6.78 -10.42
CA ILE A 144 -2.17 7.12 -9.03
C ILE A 144 -3.03 8.39 -9.00
N THR A 145 -2.61 9.45 -9.71
CA THR A 145 -3.39 10.70 -9.81
C THR A 145 -4.82 10.44 -10.32
N GLU A 146 -4.96 9.66 -11.40
CA GLU A 146 -6.26 9.37 -12.01
C GLU A 146 -7.16 8.51 -11.13
N VAL A 147 -6.59 7.51 -10.46
CA VAL A 147 -7.33 6.58 -9.58
C VAL A 147 -7.79 7.29 -8.32
N VAL A 148 -6.92 8.10 -7.69
CA VAL A 148 -7.31 8.93 -6.54
C VAL A 148 -8.33 9.99 -6.96
N GLY A 149 -8.16 10.60 -8.14
CA GLY A 149 -9.15 11.51 -8.72
C GLY A 149 -10.51 10.86 -8.99
N ALA A 150 -10.54 9.53 -9.15
CA ALA A 150 -11.76 8.73 -9.22
C ALA A 150 -12.42 8.46 -7.85
N GLY A 151 -11.80 8.89 -6.75
CA GLY A 151 -12.27 8.59 -5.38
C GLY A 151 -11.85 7.22 -4.88
N ILE A 152 -10.90 6.55 -5.54
CA ILE A 152 -10.46 5.20 -5.18
C ILE A 152 -9.19 5.31 -4.31
N SER A 153 -9.20 4.62 -3.17
CA SER A 153 -8.05 4.55 -2.25
C SER A 153 -6.90 3.76 -2.88
N VAL A 154 -5.65 4.18 -2.63
CA VAL A 154 -4.47 3.55 -3.24
C VAL A 154 -3.41 3.14 -2.22
N ASN A 155 -2.83 1.96 -2.42
CA ASN A 155 -1.64 1.49 -1.73
C ASN A 155 -0.44 1.57 -2.68
N VAL A 156 0.41 2.58 -2.53
CA VAL A 156 1.54 2.76 -3.44
C VAL A 156 2.72 1.90 -2.98
N THR A 157 3.16 1.00 -3.86
CA THR A 157 4.22 0.01 -3.59
C THR A 157 5.50 0.32 -4.38
N LEU A 158 6.58 -0.39 -4.07
CA LEU A 158 7.87 -0.32 -4.78
C LEU A 158 8.53 1.09 -4.78
N ILE A 159 8.47 1.79 -3.65
CA ILE A 159 9.11 3.10 -3.49
C ILE A 159 10.51 2.92 -2.88
N PHE A 160 11.55 3.04 -3.70
CA PHE A 160 12.94 2.76 -3.28
C PHE A 160 13.84 3.99 -3.14
N SER A 161 13.37 5.19 -3.48
CA SER A 161 14.12 6.45 -3.33
C SER A 161 13.28 7.57 -2.74
N LEU A 162 13.94 8.56 -2.14
CA LEU A 162 13.27 9.75 -1.58
C LEU A 162 12.70 10.64 -2.69
N GLU A 163 13.36 10.66 -3.85
CA GLU A 163 12.86 11.30 -5.06
C GLU A 163 11.52 10.68 -5.48
N ARG A 164 11.49 9.34 -5.66
CA ARG A 164 10.25 8.63 -6.00
C ARG A 164 9.16 8.85 -4.96
N TYR A 165 9.52 8.87 -3.67
CA TYR A 165 8.59 9.18 -2.60
C TYR A 165 7.94 10.57 -2.78
N ARG A 166 8.71 11.60 -3.12
CA ARG A 166 8.18 12.96 -3.36
C ARG A 166 7.24 12.97 -4.57
N GLU A 167 7.66 12.34 -5.68
CA GLU A 167 6.83 12.23 -6.87
C GLU A 167 5.48 11.51 -6.61
N VAL A 168 5.49 10.46 -5.79
CA VAL A 168 4.26 9.77 -5.36
C VAL A 168 3.37 10.69 -4.53
N MET A 169 3.94 11.48 -3.63
CA MET A 169 3.17 12.45 -2.85
C MET A 169 2.54 13.52 -3.74
N ASP A 170 3.28 14.02 -4.73
CA ASP A 170 2.78 15.02 -5.67
C ASP A 170 1.63 14.44 -6.53
N ALA A 171 1.78 13.22 -7.03
CA ALA A 171 0.72 12.50 -7.74
C ALA A 171 -0.54 12.30 -6.88
N TYR A 172 -0.35 11.88 -5.62
CA TYR A 172 -1.46 11.69 -4.69
C TYR A 172 -2.22 13.01 -4.41
N LEU A 173 -1.50 14.09 -4.12
CA LEU A 173 -2.09 15.40 -3.87
C LEU A 173 -2.83 15.93 -5.11
N ALA A 174 -2.25 15.79 -6.31
CA ALA A 174 -2.92 16.12 -7.56
C ALA A 174 -4.21 15.32 -7.76
N GLY A 175 -4.21 14.04 -7.38
CA GLY A 175 -5.40 13.20 -7.40
C GLY A 175 -6.49 13.69 -6.45
N LEU A 176 -6.13 14.11 -5.23
CA LEU A 176 -7.08 14.69 -4.27
C LEU A 176 -7.67 16.01 -4.77
N GLU A 177 -6.85 16.86 -5.40
CA GLU A 177 -7.32 18.10 -6.05
C GLU A 177 -8.36 17.77 -7.13
N LYS A 178 -8.08 16.75 -7.96
CA LYS A 178 -9.00 16.30 -9.02
C LYS A 178 -10.31 15.74 -8.46
N ALA A 179 -10.25 14.92 -7.41
CA ALA A 179 -11.43 14.37 -6.75
C ALA A 179 -12.32 15.50 -6.19
N ARG A 180 -11.70 16.47 -5.50
CA ARG A 180 -12.40 17.64 -4.96
C ARG A 180 -13.06 18.48 -6.04
N ALA A 181 -12.36 18.73 -7.15
CA ALA A 181 -12.91 19.48 -8.28
C ALA A 181 -14.11 18.77 -8.94
N ALA A 182 -14.15 17.43 -8.89
CA ALA A 182 -15.25 16.62 -9.39
C ALA A 182 -16.41 16.44 -8.37
N GLY A 183 -16.40 17.14 -7.23
CA GLY A 183 -17.41 16.99 -6.19
C GLY A 183 -17.41 15.63 -5.49
N ARG A 184 -16.36 14.82 -5.68
CA ARG A 184 -16.20 13.54 -4.99
C ARG A 184 -15.73 13.85 -3.57
N GLY A 185 -16.52 13.43 -2.59
CA GLY A 185 -16.17 13.57 -1.17
C GLY A 185 -14.79 12.97 -0.90
N PRO A 186 -14.07 13.45 0.13
CA PRO A 186 -12.78 12.88 0.45
C PRO A 186 -12.95 11.38 0.64
N VAL A 187 -12.07 10.59 0.03
CA VAL A 187 -11.79 9.22 0.49
C VAL A 187 -11.75 9.29 2.02
N ALA A 188 -12.59 8.54 2.74
CA ALA A 188 -12.76 8.65 4.19
C ALA A 188 -11.43 8.92 4.89
N ASP A 189 -11.27 10.14 5.42
CA ASP A 189 -9.98 10.75 5.82
C ASP A 189 -8.91 10.74 4.69
N PRO A 190 -8.42 11.91 4.21
CA PRO A 190 -7.28 11.96 3.27
C PRO A 190 -6.03 11.19 3.77
N LEU A 191 -5.94 10.93 5.07
CA LEU A 191 -4.88 10.10 5.66
C LEU A 191 -5.17 8.58 5.58
N GLY A 192 -6.44 8.18 5.54
CA GLY A 192 -6.85 6.76 5.43
C GLY A 192 -6.84 6.24 4.00
N GLY A 193 -6.94 7.13 3.00
CA GLY A 193 -6.98 6.77 1.58
C GLY A 193 -5.63 6.47 0.91
N LEU A 194 -4.50 6.63 1.62
CA LEU A 194 -3.16 6.39 1.10
C LEU A 194 -2.32 5.52 2.04
N VAL A 195 -1.76 4.45 1.49
CA VAL A 195 -0.70 3.67 2.13
C VAL A 195 0.55 3.74 1.27
N LEU A 196 1.72 3.94 1.92
CA LEU A 196 3.02 3.97 1.26
C LEU A 196 3.90 2.86 1.82
N ARG A 197 4.38 1.96 0.95
CA ARG A 197 5.26 0.86 1.31
C ARG A 197 6.72 1.24 1.04
N LEU A 198 7.46 1.59 2.10
CA LEU A 198 8.86 2.02 2.04
C LEU A 198 9.80 0.94 2.63
N PRO A 199 10.99 0.70 2.04
CA PRO A 199 12.05 -0.06 2.68
C PRO A 199 12.48 0.57 4.01
N GLY A 200 12.90 -0.25 4.97
CA GLY A 200 13.29 0.22 6.31
C GLY A 200 14.31 1.37 6.28
N ARG A 201 15.41 1.22 5.51
CA ARG A 201 16.43 2.26 5.36
C ARG A 201 15.89 3.59 4.82
N LEU A 202 14.91 3.52 3.92
CA LEU A 202 14.30 4.72 3.33
C LEU A 202 13.33 5.39 4.31
N ARG A 203 12.58 4.59 5.07
CA ARG A 203 11.71 5.08 6.15
C ARG A 203 12.52 5.82 7.21
N ASP A 204 13.65 5.27 7.64
CA ASP A 204 14.49 5.88 8.67
C ASP A 204 15.09 7.21 8.18
N ARG A 205 15.57 7.26 6.92
CA ARG A 205 16.00 8.50 6.26
C ARG A 205 14.88 9.54 6.16
N GLN A 206 13.68 9.13 5.79
CA GLN A 206 12.51 10.01 5.73
C GLN A 206 12.13 10.56 7.11
N ALA A 207 12.23 9.74 8.17
CA ALA A 207 11.99 10.19 9.53
C ALA A 207 13.02 11.22 9.98
N ALA A 208 14.30 10.99 9.67
CA ALA A 208 15.39 11.91 9.95
C ALA A 208 15.24 13.26 9.22
N ASP A 209 14.92 13.26 7.92
CA ASP A 209 14.65 14.49 7.15
C ASP A 209 13.54 15.34 7.80
N ARG A 210 12.48 14.69 8.30
CA ARG A 210 11.39 15.38 9.00
C ARG A 210 11.81 15.95 10.34
N ALA A 211 12.63 15.22 11.10
CA ALA A 211 13.15 15.69 12.38
C ALA A 211 14.09 16.89 12.18
N GLY A 212 14.94 16.86 11.17
CA GLY A 212 15.82 17.99 10.79
C GLY A 212 15.03 19.24 10.39
N HIS A 213 13.93 19.11 9.65
CA HIS A 213 13.04 20.24 9.35
C HIS A 213 12.26 20.77 10.57
N ARG A 214 12.01 19.97 11.60
CA ARG A 214 11.40 20.43 12.86
C ARG A 214 12.41 21.06 13.82
N GLY A 215 13.66 20.64 13.79
CA GLY A 215 14.75 21.23 14.59
C GLY A 215 15.27 22.57 14.04
N GLY A 216 14.88 22.97 12.83
CA GLY A 216 15.36 24.19 12.15
C GLY A 216 14.74 25.52 12.62
N ALA A 217 13.84 25.53 13.60
CA ALA A 217 13.29 26.78 14.14
C ALA A 217 14.22 27.50 15.15
N GLY A 218 15.44 27.00 15.37
CA GLY A 218 16.39 27.62 16.29
C GLY A 218 17.81 27.11 16.11
N ALA A 219 18.44 27.37 14.96
CA ALA A 219 19.90 27.31 14.84
C ALA A 219 20.36 28.07 13.58
N GLN A 220 20.75 29.32 13.73
CA GLN A 220 21.61 29.98 12.75
C GLN A 220 23.03 29.44 12.95
N ARG A 221 23.59 28.75 11.94
CA ARG A 221 25.04 28.82 11.64
C ARG A 221 25.38 28.23 10.27
N ALA A 222 26.00 29.11 9.47
CA ALA A 222 26.86 28.95 8.31
C ALA A 222 27.02 27.54 7.69
N GLY A 223 26.41 27.36 6.52
CA GLY A 223 26.73 26.34 5.53
C GLY A 223 26.16 26.79 4.18
N ARG A 224 26.98 26.75 3.12
CA ARG A 224 26.73 27.32 1.78
C ARG A 224 25.31 27.07 1.21
N PRO A 225 24.73 28.00 0.45
CA PRO A 225 23.38 27.85 -0.09
C PRO A 225 23.31 26.73 -1.13
N TRP A 226 22.31 25.86 -0.96
CA TRP A 226 21.85 24.91 -1.98
C TRP A 226 21.18 25.69 -3.13
N PRO A 227 21.41 25.36 -4.41
CA PRO A 227 20.79 26.09 -5.50
C PRO A 227 19.27 25.84 -5.52
N THR A 228 18.49 26.87 -5.19
CA THR A 228 17.04 26.90 -5.38
C THR A 228 16.74 27.08 -6.87
N ARG A 229 16.57 25.97 -7.60
CA ARG A 229 15.82 25.97 -8.86
C ARG A 229 14.38 25.58 -8.55
N GLY A 230 13.46 26.53 -8.76
CA GLY A 230 12.02 26.32 -8.67
C GLY A 230 11.35 27.32 -7.74
N SER A 231 11.09 28.52 -8.26
CA SER A 231 10.20 29.50 -7.64
C SER A 231 8.85 28.84 -7.28
N PRO A 232 8.24 29.13 -6.12
CA PRO A 232 6.89 28.68 -5.85
C PRO A 232 5.96 29.40 -6.83
N THR A 233 5.43 28.66 -7.82
CA THR A 233 4.26 29.16 -8.55
C THR A 233 3.15 29.40 -7.54
N ARG A 234 2.30 30.40 -7.78
CA ARG A 234 1.18 30.88 -6.95
C ARG A 234 0.15 29.82 -6.48
N ARG A 235 0.40 28.53 -6.72
CA ARG A 235 -0.49 27.40 -6.49
C ARG A 235 -0.43 26.84 -5.06
N THR A 236 0.61 27.14 -4.27
CA THR A 236 0.77 26.63 -2.89
C THR A 236 0.31 27.61 -1.79
N SER A 237 -0.07 28.85 -2.13
CA SER A 237 -0.40 29.89 -1.13
C SER A 237 -1.85 29.92 -0.67
N ARG A 238 -2.77 29.12 -1.25
CA ARG A 238 -4.19 29.05 -0.81
C ARG A 238 -4.55 27.88 0.10
N CYS A 239 -3.60 26.99 0.41
CA CYS A 239 -3.81 25.83 1.30
C CYS A 239 -3.02 25.93 2.61
N SER A 240 -2.81 27.13 3.15
CA SER A 240 -2.09 27.35 4.42
C SER A 240 -2.98 27.33 5.68
N ALA A 241 -4.23 26.86 5.59
CA ALA A 241 -5.04 26.60 6.77
C ALA A 241 -4.57 25.29 7.43
N ARG A 242 -3.75 25.46 8.48
CA ARG A 242 -3.10 24.47 9.33
C ARG A 242 -3.95 23.21 9.63
N ARG A 243 -3.60 22.10 8.99
CA ARG A 243 -3.54 20.77 9.60
C ARG A 243 -2.32 20.05 9.04
N THR A 244 -1.30 19.90 9.87
CA THR A 244 -0.09 19.15 9.55
C THR A 244 -0.49 17.70 9.26
N VAL A 245 -0.48 17.30 7.99
CA VAL A 245 -0.74 15.92 7.54
C VAL A 245 0.23 14.98 8.28
N ARG A 246 -0.26 14.24 9.28
CA ARG A 246 0.52 13.24 10.03
C ARG A 246 0.52 11.94 9.20
N ARG A 247 1.66 11.63 8.58
CA ARG A 247 1.85 10.56 7.57
C ARG A 247 2.32 9.24 8.21
N ARG A 248 1.79 8.08 7.80
CA ARG A 248 2.24 6.74 8.26
C ARG A 248 2.92 5.93 7.14
N PRO A 249 4.20 5.59 7.26
CA PRO A 249 4.82 4.57 6.44
C PRO A 249 4.44 3.16 6.94
N VAL A 250 4.06 2.25 6.04
CA VAL A 250 3.89 0.83 6.35
C VAL A 250 5.19 0.09 6.00
N SER A 251 5.66 -0.75 6.92
CA SER A 251 6.89 -1.54 6.73
C SER A 251 6.66 -2.66 5.74
N ALA A 252 7.45 -2.69 4.65
CA ALA A 252 7.53 -3.85 3.78
C ALA A 252 8.42 -4.92 4.40
N SER A 253 7.95 -6.16 4.50
CA SER A 253 8.75 -7.36 4.83
C SER A 253 9.54 -7.26 6.14
N PRO A 254 8.92 -7.48 7.31
CA PRO A 254 9.63 -7.57 8.59
C PRO A 254 10.47 -8.86 8.75
N ARG A 255 10.48 -9.76 7.74
CA ARG A 255 11.28 -10.99 7.81
C ARG A 255 12.77 -10.62 7.86
N SER A 256 13.35 -10.73 9.04
CA SER A 256 14.80 -10.82 9.22
C SER A 256 15.29 -12.02 8.43
N ARG A 257 16.07 -11.79 7.37
CA ARG A 257 17.04 -12.81 6.95
C ARG A 257 18.05 -12.90 8.09
N ALA A 258 17.90 -13.91 8.94
CA ALA A 258 18.95 -14.25 9.88
C ALA A 258 20.25 -14.47 9.08
N PRO A 259 21.38 -13.87 9.46
CA PRO A 259 22.65 -14.22 8.86
C PRO A 259 22.90 -15.70 9.19
N GLY A 260 23.15 -16.50 8.15
CA GLY A 260 23.56 -17.90 8.32
C GLY A 260 24.82 -17.99 9.20
N PRO A 261 25.06 -19.14 9.85
CA PRO A 261 26.14 -19.28 10.82
C PRO A 261 27.48 -18.92 10.17
N THR A 262 28.18 -17.97 10.78
CA THR A 262 29.57 -17.65 10.50
C THR A 262 30.40 -18.93 10.60
N ARG A 263 30.84 -19.46 9.46
CA ARG A 263 31.90 -20.46 9.41
C ARG A 263 33.17 -19.82 9.95
N SER A 264 33.58 -20.20 11.16
CA SER A 264 34.91 -19.94 11.67
C SER A 264 35.93 -20.67 10.79
N VAL A 265 36.70 -19.93 10.01
CA VAL A 265 37.88 -20.46 9.31
C VAL A 265 38.96 -20.67 10.38
N ARG A 266 39.20 -21.92 10.78
CA ARG A 266 40.42 -22.30 11.51
C ARG A 266 41.55 -22.35 10.49
N CYS A 267 42.52 -21.45 10.60
CA CYS A 267 43.80 -21.58 9.90
C CYS A 267 44.52 -22.82 10.45
N GLY A 268 44.71 -23.84 9.62
CA GLY A 268 45.53 -25.00 9.93
C GLY A 268 47.02 -24.61 9.93
N ARG A 269 47.77 -25.14 10.89
CA ARG A 269 49.24 -25.16 10.86
C ARG A 269 49.71 -26.03 9.68
N PRO A 270 50.73 -25.62 8.91
CA PRO A 270 51.36 -26.50 7.92
C PRO A 270 52.23 -27.57 8.62
N PRO A 271 52.49 -28.72 7.96
CA PRO A 271 53.27 -29.80 8.54
C PRO A 271 54.78 -29.52 8.44
N GLY A 272 55.51 -29.87 9.49
CA GLY A 272 56.98 -29.80 9.59
C GLY A 272 57.44 -28.89 10.71
#